data_AF-A0AAE3G8Y6-F1
#
_entry.id   AF-A0AAE3G8Y6-F1
#
_cell.length_a   1.000
_cell.length_b   1.000
_cell.length_c   1.000
_cell.angle_alpha   90.00
_cell.angle_beta   90.00
_cell.angle_gamma   90.00
#
_symmetry.space_group_name_H-M   'P 1'
#
loop_
_entity.id
_entity.type
_entity.pdbx_description
1 polymer ?
#
loop_
_entity_poly.entity_id
_entity_poly.type
_entity_poly.pdbx_seq_one_letter_code
_entity_poly.pdbx_strand_id
1 'polypeptide(L)' 'GVLDMYVFRNLTEVREHTQRWLRDYNEEIPHESLGDLTPAEYRQLNQPETSSFGWA' A
#
# COMPACT_ATOMS: atom_id res chain seq x y z
N GLY A 1 8.41 -20.81 -28.91
CA GLY A 1 7.37 -20.61 -27.88
C GLY A 1 6.75 -19.27 -28.12
N VAL A 2 5.42 -19.18 -28.09
CA VAL A 2 4.72 -17.90 -28.28
C VAL A 2 4.61 -17.21 -26.93
N LEU A 3 5.29 -16.08 -26.78
CA LEU A 3 5.11 -15.15 -25.67
C LEU A 3 3.77 -14.45 -25.91
N ASP A 4 2.83 -14.58 -24.99
CA ASP A 4 1.58 -13.83 -25.07
C ASP A 4 1.89 -12.33 -24.89
N MET A 5 1.51 -11.52 -25.88
CA MET A 5 1.76 -10.08 -25.89
C MET A 5 0.88 -9.35 -24.86
N TYR A 6 -0.15 -10.01 -24.34
CA TYR A 6 -1.10 -9.45 -23.39
C TYR A 6 -0.99 -10.19 -22.05
N VAL A 7 -0.23 -9.61 -21.12
CA VAL A 7 -0.09 -10.10 -19.73
C VAL A 7 -1.45 -10.12 -19.00
N PHE A 8 -2.44 -9.38 -19.49
CA PHE A 8 -3.78 -9.31 -18.93
C PHE A 8 -4.85 -9.48 -20.02
N ARG A 9 -5.93 -10.16 -19.69
CA ARG A 9 -7.07 -10.46 -20.55
C ARG A 9 -8.07 -9.32 -20.63
N ASN A 10 -8.21 -8.52 -19.57
CA ASN A 10 -9.12 -7.38 -19.51
C ASN A 10 -8.74 -6.41 -18.37
N LEU A 11 -9.43 -5.27 -18.31
CA LEU A 11 -9.20 -4.26 -17.27
C LEU A 11 -9.67 -4.68 -15.87
N THR A 12 -10.53 -5.69 -15.75
CA THR A 12 -10.94 -6.22 -14.44
C THR A 12 -9.77 -6.94 -13.78
N GLU A 13 -9.06 -7.79 -14.53
CA GLU A 13 -7.87 -8.49 -14.07
C GLU A 13 -6.79 -7.51 -13.59
N VAL A 14 -6.53 -6.44 -14.35
CA VAL A 14 -5.60 -5.38 -13.94
C VAL A 14 -6.01 -4.74 -12.60
N ARG A 15 -7.30 -4.44 -12.43
CA ARG A 15 -7.82 -3.83 -11.20
C ARG A 15 -7.67 -4.76 -10.01
N GLU A 16 -7.99 -6.03 -10.16
CA GLU A 16 -7.88 -7.04 -9.10
C GLU A 16 -6.43 -7.21 -8.64
N HIS A 17 -5.49 -7.32 -9.59
CA HIS A 17 -4.06 -7.40 -9.26
C HIS A 17 -3.55 -6.14 -8.59
N THR A 18 -3.96 -4.97 -9.08
CA THR A 18 -3.57 -3.68 -8.49
C THR A 18 -4.11 -3.50 -7.07
N GLN A 19 -5.37 -3.88 -6.82
CA GLN A 19 -5.97 -3.82 -5.49
C GLN A 19 -5.28 -4.77 -4.51
N ARG A 20 -4.94 -5.99 -4.96
CA ARG A 20 -4.17 -6.94 -4.17
C ARG A 20 -2.82 -6.35 -3.79
N TRP A 21 -2.07 -5.85 -4.77
CA TRP A 21 -0.76 -5.25 -4.53
C TRP A 21 -0.83 -4.04 -3.60
N LEU A 22 -1.83 -3.17 -3.76
CA LEU A 22 -2.03 -2.01 -2.88
C LEU A 22 -2.26 -2.42 -1.43
N ARG A 23 -3.06 -3.46 -1.18
CA ARG A 23 -3.26 -3.97 0.18
C ARG A 23 -1.95 -4.53 0.72
N ASP A 24 -1.32 -5.44 -0.02
CA ASP A 24 -0.11 -6.11 0.44
C ASP A 24 1.01 -5.09 0.72
N TYR A 25 1.19 -4.09 -0.14
CA TYR A 25 2.16 -3.00 0.07
C TYR A 25 1.91 -2.18 1.33
N ASN A 26 0.63 -1.86 1.61
CA ASN A 26 0.26 -0.96 2.71
C ASN A 26 0.14 -1.69 4.05
N GLU A 27 -0.20 -2.97 4.04
CA GLU A 27 -0.64 -3.71 5.24
C GLU A 27 0.21 -4.95 5.56
N GLU A 28 0.94 -5.50 4.59
CA GLU A 28 1.61 -6.81 4.77
C GLU A 28 3.13 -6.76 4.55
N ILE A 29 3.62 -5.91 3.65
CA ILE A 29 5.04 -5.85 3.27
C ILE A 29 5.79 -4.83 4.14
N PRO A 30 6.79 -5.26 4.93
CA PRO A 30 7.64 -4.34 5.68
C PRO A 30 8.64 -3.65 4.75
N HIS A 31 8.95 -2.38 5.06
CA HIS A 31 9.89 -1.56 4.29
C HIS A 31 11.06 -1.13 5.16
N GLU A 32 12.28 -1.43 4.73
CA GLU A 32 13.52 -1.09 5.46
C GLU A 32 13.62 0.43 5.72
N SER A 33 13.17 1.25 4.77
CA SER A 33 13.13 2.72 4.90
C SER A 33 12.17 3.22 5.99
N LEU A 34 11.22 2.39 6.42
CA LEU A 34 10.29 2.64 7.52
C LEU A 34 10.70 1.93 8.81
N GLY A 35 11.92 1.37 8.87
CA GLY A 35 12.40 0.59 10.02
C GLY A 35 11.77 -0.80 10.08
N ASP A 36 11.65 -1.47 8.92
CA ASP A 36 11.03 -2.78 8.75
C ASP A 36 9.54 -2.84 9.15
N LEU A 37 8.85 -1.69 9.04
CA LEU A 37 7.41 -1.57 9.26
C LEU A 37 6.65 -1.52 7.94
N THR A 38 5.40 -1.96 7.97
CA THR A 38 4.44 -1.66 6.90
C THR A 38 4.04 -0.17 6.96
N PRO A 39 3.54 0.42 5.87
CA PRO A 39 3.06 1.80 5.87
C PRO A 39 1.91 2.05 6.87
N ALA A 40 1.03 1.06 7.08
CA ALA A 40 -0.04 1.14 8.06
C ALA A 40 0.51 1.22 9.50
N GLU A 41 1.48 0.36 9.85
CA GLU A 41 2.12 0.37 11.16
C GLU A 41 2.90 1.65 11.40
N TYR A 42 3.69 2.10 10.41
CA TYR A 42 4.41 3.36 10.49
C TYR A 42 3.47 4.54 10.74
N ARG A 43 2.33 4.58 10.04
CA ARG A 43 1.30 5.61 10.27
C ARG A 43 0.74 5.54 11.68
N GLN A 44 0.51 4.36 12.22
CA GLN A 44 -0.01 4.21 13.59
C GLN A 44 0.99 4.70 14.64
N LEU A 45 2.27 4.40 14.46
CA LEU A 45 3.33 4.83 15.36
C LEU A 45 3.61 6.33 15.29
N ASN A 46 3.50 6.92 14.09
CA ASN A 46 3.83 8.32 13.83
C ASN A 46 2.60 9.21 13.70
N GLN A 47 1.43 8.76 14.16
CA GLN A 47 0.28 9.65 14.29
C GLN A 47 0.61 10.68 15.37
N PRO A 48 0.81 11.98 15.03
CA PRO A 48 0.83 12.99 16.08
C PRO A 48 -0.53 12.94 16.75
N GLU A 49 -0.56 12.82 18.08
CA GLU A 49 -1.72 13.24 18.89
C GLU A 49 -2.27 14.49 18.22
N THR A 50 -3.52 14.44 17.73
CA THR A 50 -4.15 15.56 17.01
C THR A 50 -3.78 16.84 17.72
N SER A 51 -3.03 17.73 17.04
CA SER A 51 -2.55 18.96 17.65
C SER A 51 -3.69 19.58 18.44
N SER A 52 -3.56 19.66 19.77
CA SER A 52 -4.61 20.19 20.64
C SER A 52 -4.73 21.72 20.49
N PHE A 53 -4.23 22.29 19.40
CA PHE A 53 -4.35 23.70 19.08
C PHE A 53 -5.78 23.97 18.62
N GLY A 54 -6.69 23.94 19.59
CA GLY A 54 -7.96 24.64 19.48
C GLY A 54 -7.63 26.11 19.28
N TRP A 55 -7.87 26.61 18.08
CA TRP A 55 -8.02 28.03 17.84
C TRP A 55 -9.28 28.48 18.60
N ALA A 56 -9.11 28.76 19.89
CA ALA A 56 -10.07 29.49 20.70
C ALA A 56 -10.11 30.95 20.26
#